data_AF-L9J9V7-F1
#
_entry.id   AF-L9J9V7-F1
#
_cell.length_a   1.000
_cell.length_b   1.000
_cell.length_c   1.000
_cell.angle_alpha   90.00
_cell.angle_beta   90.00
_cell.angle_gamma   90.00
#
_symmetry.space_group_name_H-M   'P 1'
#
loop_
_entity.id
_entity.type
_entity.pdbx_description
1 polymer ?
#
loop_
_entity_poly.entity_id
_entity_poly.type
_entity_poly.pdbx_seq_one_letter_code
_entity_poly.pdbx_strand_id
1 'polypeptide(L)'
;MDEDSAVYSFKAWVDGKKIVAELQDKMKAHTKYENALSQGHQALLLKEDKYSRDVFCCNIGNLQLGSKVALTRQYVQELPLGADGALRYVLPAILNPRYQLSGKLNSGNLCRKTEDSCVNMKTPIVPPEDLPYTLSMVTTISSQHSIERVQSNCSSSPVKYLGDDKTAAQVSLTDGHKFDQNVEHLIYYSRVQPSTVEMGMLVMEPAGKTY
;
A
#
# COMPACT_ATOMS: atom_id res chain seq x y z
N MET A 1 1.62 4.74 0.46
CA MET A 1 1.60 3.74 -0.64
C MET A 1 2.24 4.41 -1.83
N ASP A 2 2.48 3.73 -2.94
CA ASP A 2 2.87 4.44 -4.16
C ASP A 2 1.66 5.23 -4.71
N GLU A 3 1.87 6.36 -5.39
CA GLU A 3 0.77 7.20 -5.89
C GLU A 3 -0.01 6.56 -7.03
N ASP A 4 0.60 5.60 -7.75
CA ASP A 4 -0.02 4.86 -8.85
C ASP A 4 -0.65 3.54 -8.38
N SER A 5 -0.76 3.34 -7.06
CA SER A 5 -1.44 2.18 -6.48
C SER A 5 -2.96 2.33 -6.49
N ALA A 6 -3.69 1.24 -6.79
CA ALA A 6 -5.14 1.19 -6.65
C ALA A 6 -5.57 0.17 -5.58
N VAL A 7 -6.23 0.66 -4.51
CA VAL A 7 -6.81 -0.20 -3.47
C VAL A 7 -8.15 -0.73 -3.94
N TYR A 8 -8.32 -2.06 -3.94
CA TYR A 8 -9.55 -2.71 -4.40
C TYR A 8 -10.27 -3.52 -3.32
N SER A 9 -9.62 -3.80 -2.17
CA SER A 9 -10.30 -4.45 -1.05
C SER A 9 -9.75 -3.99 0.30
N PHE A 10 -10.65 -3.80 1.24
CA PHE A 10 -10.31 -3.52 2.63
C PHE A 10 -11.24 -4.26 3.58
N LYS A 11 -10.66 -4.93 4.58
CA LYS A 11 -11.37 -5.81 5.52
C LYS A 11 -10.76 -5.64 6.90
N ALA A 12 -11.60 -5.81 7.92
CA ALA A 12 -11.17 -5.91 9.31
C ALA A 12 -11.74 -7.17 9.94
N TRP A 13 -10.95 -7.82 10.80
CA TRP A 13 -11.42 -8.82 11.74
C TRP A 13 -11.30 -8.22 13.13
N VAL A 14 -12.43 -8.03 13.81
CA VAL A 14 -12.51 -7.46 15.15
C VAL A 14 -13.17 -8.49 16.06
N ASP A 15 -12.41 -9.03 17.01
CA ASP A 15 -12.90 -10.03 17.99
C ASP A 15 -13.68 -11.19 17.34
N GLY A 16 -13.15 -11.72 16.23
CA GLY A 16 -13.74 -12.82 15.45
C GLY A 16 -14.82 -12.41 14.44
N LYS A 17 -15.25 -11.15 14.42
CA LYS A 17 -16.22 -10.63 13.44
C LYS A 17 -15.51 -10.03 12.24
N LYS A 18 -15.90 -10.46 11.04
CA LYS A 18 -15.37 -9.93 9.78
C LYS A 18 -16.22 -8.76 9.29
N ILE A 19 -15.59 -7.62 9.08
CA ILE A 19 -16.16 -6.41 8.48
C ILE A 19 -15.51 -6.25 7.10
N VAL A 20 -16.32 -6.15 6.05
CA VAL A 20 -15.83 -5.94 4.67
C VAL A 20 -16.25 -4.56 4.23
N ALA A 21 -15.30 -3.74 3.79
CA ALA A 21 -15.59 -2.42 3.26
C ALA A 21 -16.21 -2.52 1.86
N GLU A 22 -17.21 -1.68 1.60
CA GLU A 22 -17.80 -1.49 0.27
C GLU A 22 -17.23 -0.23 -0.37
N LEU A 23 -16.82 -0.33 -1.64
CA LEU A 23 -16.38 0.83 -2.40
C LEU A 23 -17.58 1.75 -2.68
N GLN A 24 -17.47 3.01 -2.28
CA GLN A 24 -18.52 4.01 -2.43
C GLN A 24 -17.92 5.39 -2.72
N ASP A 25 -18.75 6.32 -3.18
CA ASP A 25 -18.38 7.74 -3.26
C ASP A 25 -17.90 8.26 -1.89
N LYS A 26 -16.88 9.11 -1.90
CA LYS A 26 -16.17 9.58 -0.69
C LYS A 26 -17.12 10.18 0.36
N MET A 27 -18.08 11.01 -0.06
CA MET A 27 -19.03 11.64 0.86
C MET A 27 -20.03 10.62 1.41
N LYS A 28 -20.53 9.71 0.55
CA LYS A 28 -21.45 8.65 0.98
C LYS A 28 -20.79 7.69 1.98
N ALA A 29 -19.55 7.29 1.72
CA ALA A 29 -18.76 6.43 2.61
C ALA A 29 -18.56 7.08 3.98
N HIS A 30 -18.20 8.37 4.01
CA HIS A 30 -18.01 9.11 5.24
C HIS A 30 -19.30 9.24 6.05
N THR A 31 -20.42 9.63 5.42
CA THR A 31 -21.72 9.73 6.10
C THR A 31 -22.18 8.39 6.67
N LYS A 32 -22.00 7.28 5.92
CA LYS A 32 -22.33 5.93 6.44
C LYS A 32 -21.48 5.56 7.64
N TYR A 33 -20.18 5.87 7.61
CA TYR A 33 -19.26 5.62 8.72
C TYR A 33 -19.69 6.40 9.98
N GLU A 34 -19.90 7.71 9.89
CA GLU A 34 -20.31 8.53 11.04
C GLU A 34 -21.68 8.10 11.61
N ASN A 35 -22.63 7.75 10.74
CA ASN A 35 -23.94 7.22 11.16
C ASN A 35 -23.81 5.88 11.90
N ALA A 36 -22.91 5.00 11.46
CA ALA A 36 -22.66 3.75 12.16
C ALA A 36 -22.03 4.01 13.55
N LEU A 37 -21.12 4.98 13.65
CA LEU A 37 -20.52 5.35 14.93
C LEU A 37 -21.53 5.93 15.91
N SER A 38 -22.41 6.83 15.45
CA SER A 38 -23.44 7.46 16.30
C SER A 38 -24.47 6.45 16.83
N GLN A 39 -24.66 5.34 16.11
CA GLN A 39 -25.50 4.21 16.54
C GLN A 39 -24.76 3.22 17.46
N GLY A 40 -23.49 3.47 17.80
CA GLY A 40 -22.68 2.59 18.64
C GLY A 40 -22.12 1.36 17.91
N HIS A 41 -22.24 1.28 16.58
CA HIS A 41 -21.70 0.18 15.81
C HIS A 41 -20.19 0.33 15.59
N GLN A 42 -19.48 -0.79 15.51
CA GLN A 42 -18.12 -0.82 14.99
C GLN A 42 -18.15 -0.50 13.49
N ALA A 43 -17.32 0.46 13.07
CA ALA A 43 -17.27 0.90 11.69
C ALA A 43 -15.83 1.00 11.20
N LEU A 44 -15.66 0.82 9.90
CA LEU A 44 -14.38 0.83 9.21
C LEU A 44 -14.46 1.79 8.03
N LEU A 45 -13.47 2.68 7.89
CA LEU A 45 -13.36 3.60 6.77
C LEU A 45 -11.92 3.66 6.29
N LEU A 46 -11.71 3.40 5.00
CA LEU A 46 -10.46 3.69 4.30
C LEU A 46 -10.75 4.76 3.24
N LYS A 47 -10.04 5.88 3.31
CA LYS A 47 -10.18 6.98 2.33
C LYS A 47 -8.82 7.45 1.84
N GLU A 48 -8.73 7.80 0.57
CA GLU A 48 -7.58 8.54 0.03
C GLU A 48 -7.59 9.97 0.58
N ASP A 49 -6.41 10.45 0.96
CA ASP A 49 -6.22 11.83 1.38
C ASP A 49 -6.58 12.80 0.26
N LYS A 50 -7.15 13.96 0.62
CA LYS A 50 -7.64 14.91 -0.38
C LYS A 50 -6.50 15.60 -1.16
N TYR A 51 -5.31 15.66 -0.58
CA TYR A 51 -4.17 16.45 -1.09
C TYR A 51 -2.92 15.60 -1.34
N SER A 52 -2.94 14.32 -0.98
CA SER A 52 -1.80 13.40 -1.05
C SER A 52 -2.28 12.03 -1.55
N ARG A 53 -2.17 11.78 -2.85
CA ARG A 53 -2.68 10.54 -3.49
C ARG A 53 -2.00 9.26 -2.99
N ASP A 54 -0.79 9.40 -2.48
CA ASP A 54 0.00 8.33 -1.91
C ASP A 54 -0.32 8.04 -0.42
N VAL A 55 -1.27 8.79 0.17
CA VAL A 55 -1.71 8.64 1.56
C VAL A 55 -3.15 8.15 1.62
N PHE A 56 -3.34 7.01 2.28
CA PHE A 56 -4.65 6.47 2.64
C PHE A 56 -4.82 6.48 4.15
N CYS A 57 -6.01 6.87 4.59
CA CYS A 57 -6.35 7.02 5.99
C CYS A 57 -7.33 5.94 6.39
N CYS A 58 -6.90 5.09 7.32
CA CYS A 58 -7.71 4.04 7.89
C CYS A 58 -8.25 4.50 9.25
N ASN A 59 -9.57 4.49 9.40
CA ASN A 59 -10.25 4.74 10.67
C ASN A 59 -11.05 3.51 11.07
N ILE A 60 -10.91 3.12 12.33
CA ILE A 60 -11.69 2.06 12.96
C ILE A 60 -12.33 2.67 14.19
N GLY A 61 -13.66 2.73 14.21
CA GLY A 61 -14.39 3.34 15.31
C GLY A 61 -15.06 2.32 16.21
N ASN A 62 -15.35 2.75 17.45
CA ASN A 62 -16.01 1.97 18.49
C ASN A 62 -15.31 0.62 18.81
N LEU A 63 -13.98 0.58 18.73
CA LEU A 63 -13.19 -0.55 19.24
C LEU A 63 -13.27 -0.60 20.77
N GLN A 64 -13.50 -1.80 21.31
CA GLN A 64 -13.53 -2.00 22.75
C GLN A 64 -12.10 -2.10 23.30
N LEU A 65 -11.95 -1.79 24.59
CA LEU A 65 -10.66 -1.97 25.26
C LEU A 65 -10.27 -3.45 25.23
N GLY A 66 -9.02 -3.72 24.83
CA GLY A 66 -8.51 -5.09 24.69
C GLY A 66 -8.95 -5.82 23.42
N SER A 67 -9.70 -5.18 22.51
CA SER A 67 -10.07 -5.77 21.22
C SER A 67 -8.85 -6.20 20.42
N LYS A 68 -8.93 -7.37 19.79
CA LYS A 68 -7.94 -7.83 18.81
C LYS A 68 -8.43 -7.53 17.41
N VAL A 69 -7.63 -6.77 16.67
CA VAL A 69 -7.96 -6.32 15.32
C VAL A 69 -6.93 -6.80 14.33
N ALA A 70 -7.38 -7.45 13.25
CA ALA A 70 -6.55 -7.71 12.08
C ALA A 70 -7.12 -6.98 10.87
N LEU A 71 -6.30 -6.13 10.25
CA LEU A 71 -6.65 -5.40 9.04
C LEU A 71 -6.07 -6.11 7.82
N THR A 72 -6.85 -6.17 6.74
CA THR A 72 -6.38 -6.66 5.44
C THR A 72 -6.69 -5.63 4.38
N ARG A 73 -5.65 -5.11 3.74
CA ARG A 73 -5.73 -4.24 2.57
C ARG A 73 -5.20 -5.01 1.37
N GLN A 74 -5.92 -4.94 0.24
CA GLN A 74 -5.49 -5.49 -1.03
C GLN A 74 -5.46 -4.37 -2.07
N TYR A 75 -4.35 -4.31 -2.81
CA TYR A 75 -4.11 -3.27 -3.80
C TYR A 75 -3.29 -3.83 -4.96
N VAL A 76 -3.34 -3.13 -6.08
CA VAL A 76 -2.49 -3.37 -7.25
C VAL A 76 -1.53 -2.19 -7.43
N GLN A 77 -0.33 -2.48 -7.92
CA GLN A 77 0.70 -1.49 -8.20
C GLN A 77 1.63 -2.07 -9.26
N GLU A 78 2.06 -1.25 -10.22
CA GLU A 78 3.14 -1.61 -11.12
C GLU A 78 4.49 -1.51 -10.38
N LEU A 79 5.31 -2.55 -10.48
CA LEU A 79 6.62 -2.57 -9.82
C LEU A 79 7.72 -2.24 -10.83
N PRO A 80 8.60 -1.26 -10.53
CA PRO A 80 9.67 -0.89 -11.45
C PRO A 80 10.69 -2.01 -11.61
N LEU A 81 11.17 -2.18 -12.84
CA LEU A 81 12.24 -3.11 -13.20
C LEU A 81 13.59 -2.37 -13.26
N GLY A 82 14.52 -2.78 -12.41
CA GLY A 82 15.88 -2.27 -12.38
C GLY A 82 16.70 -2.70 -13.60
N ALA A 83 17.74 -1.93 -13.93
CA ALA A 83 18.67 -2.26 -15.02
C ALA A 83 19.44 -3.58 -14.78
N ASP A 84 19.52 -4.02 -13.53
CA ASP A 84 20.07 -5.31 -13.10
C ASP A 84 19.07 -6.46 -13.18
N GLY A 85 17.86 -6.20 -13.69
CA GLY A 85 16.77 -7.18 -13.83
C GLY A 85 15.96 -7.39 -12.55
N ALA A 86 16.16 -6.58 -11.50
CA ALA A 86 15.41 -6.69 -10.25
C ALA A 86 14.02 -6.07 -10.37
N LEU A 87 12.97 -6.79 -9.99
CA LEU A 87 11.69 -6.17 -9.70
C LEU A 87 11.73 -5.57 -8.28
N ARG A 88 11.45 -4.28 -8.14
CA ARG A 88 11.59 -3.56 -6.87
C ARG A 88 10.23 -3.33 -6.21
N TYR A 89 10.08 -3.83 -5.00
CA TYR A 89 8.95 -3.52 -4.10
C TYR A 89 9.42 -2.66 -2.94
N VAL A 90 8.64 -1.64 -2.59
CA VAL A 90 8.92 -0.76 -1.45
C VAL A 90 7.70 -0.68 -0.55
N LEU A 91 7.87 -1.03 0.72
CA LEU A 91 6.94 -0.71 1.79
C LEU A 91 7.37 0.62 2.43
N PRO A 92 6.60 1.71 2.25
CA PRO A 92 6.91 2.97 2.91
C PRO A 92 6.67 2.83 4.42
N ALA A 93 7.72 3.09 5.20
CA ALA A 93 7.71 3.00 6.65
C ALA A 93 7.71 4.39 7.32
N ILE A 94 8.24 5.40 6.61
CA ILE A 94 8.28 6.78 7.09
C ILE A 94 7.29 7.63 6.30
N LEU A 95 6.43 8.35 7.01
CA LEU A 95 5.66 9.45 6.45
C LEU A 95 6.32 10.76 6.86
N ASN A 96 7.15 11.33 5.97
CA ASN A 96 7.80 12.61 6.24
C ASN A 96 6.77 13.75 6.34
N PRO A 97 6.95 14.72 7.25
CA PRO A 97 6.12 15.93 7.28
C PRO A 97 6.13 16.60 5.91
N ARG A 98 4.94 16.84 5.35
CA ARG A 98 4.81 17.55 4.08
C ARG A 98 4.77 19.04 4.33
N TYR A 99 5.38 19.80 3.43
CA TYR A 99 5.34 21.25 3.52
C TYR A 99 3.89 21.74 3.50
N GLN A 100 3.46 22.34 4.60
CA GLN A 100 2.18 23.00 4.71
C GLN A 100 2.46 24.49 4.51
N LEU A 101 1.89 25.09 3.47
CA LEU A 101 1.85 26.54 3.32
C LEU A 101 0.90 27.13 4.38
N SER A 102 1.35 27.23 5.63
CA SER A 102 0.67 27.98 6.68
C SER A 102 1.11 29.45 6.61
N GLY A 103 0.86 30.10 5.48
CA GLY A 103 1.16 31.52 5.30
C GLY A 103 -0.10 32.34 5.52
N LYS A 104 -0.18 33.07 6.64
CA LYS A 104 -1.13 34.17 6.81
C LYS A 104 -0.68 35.30 5.87
N LEU A 105 -1.01 35.17 4.57
CA LEU A 105 -0.83 36.25 3.62
C LEU A 105 -1.82 37.36 4.01
N ASN A 106 -1.29 38.55 4.29
CA ASN A 106 -2.05 39.76 4.61
C ASN A 106 -2.79 40.35 3.39
N SER A 107 -3.21 39.50 2.45
CA SER A 107 -4.09 39.83 1.33
C SER A 107 -5.23 38.83 1.37
N GLY A 108 -6.47 39.31 1.32
CA GLY A 108 -7.73 38.59 1.56
C GLY A 108 -8.08 37.43 0.62
N ASN A 109 -7.12 36.60 0.25
CA ASN A 109 -7.34 35.32 -0.40
C ASN A 109 -7.13 34.18 0.61
N LEU A 110 -8.19 33.39 0.75
CA LEU A 110 -8.42 32.28 1.66
C LEU A 110 -7.21 31.33 1.76
N CYS A 111 -6.46 31.41 2.86
CA CYS A 111 -5.48 30.40 3.22
C CYS A 111 -6.26 29.11 3.54
N ARG A 112 -6.29 28.14 2.61
CA ARG A 112 -7.09 26.92 2.74
C ARG A 112 -6.52 26.04 3.84
N LYS A 113 -7.06 26.15 5.05
CA LYS A 113 -6.80 25.17 6.09
C LYS A 113 -7.09 23.77 5.56
N THR A 114 -6.10 22.89 5.59
CA THR A 114 -6.20 21.49 5.19
C THR A 114 -6.79 20.67 6.35
N GLU A 115 -7.95 21.08 6.89
CA GLU A 115 -8.55 20.43 8.07
C GLU A 115 -8.94 18.96 7.83
N ASP A 116 -9.16 18.56 6.57
CA ASP A 116 -9.46 17.17 6.16
C ASP A 116 -8.26 16.44 5.54
N SER A 117 -7.04 16.77 5.99
CA SER A 117 -5.79 16.12 5.56
C SER A 117 -5.29 15.15 6.62
N CYS A 118 -5.10 13.89 6.24
CA CYS A 118 -4.56 12.85 7.10
C CYS A 118 -3.07 13.04 7.38
N VAL A 119 -2.39 13.81 6.54
CA VAL A 119 -1.00 14.20 6.74
C VAL A 119 -0.84 15.14 7.94
N ASN A 120 -1.95 15.73 8.43
CA ASN A 120 -1.96 16.64 9.56
C ASN A 120 -2.29 15.93 10.88
N MET A 121 -2.46 14.60 10.86
CA MET A 121 -2.77 13.81 12.05
C MET A 121 -1.60 13.96 13.04
N LYS A 122 -1.89 14.37 14.28
CA LYS A 122 -0.88 14.49 15.33
C LYS A 122 -0.40 13.08 15.71
N THR A 123 0.70 12.63 15.12
CA THR A 123 1.32 11.36 15.50
C THR A 123 1.87 11.50 16.92
N PRO A 124 1.49 10.64 17.87
CA PRO A 124 2.16 10.59 19.17
C PRO A 124 3.64 10.27 18.94
N ILE A 125 4.52 11.21 19.28
CA ILE A 125 5.97 10.99 19.21
C ILE A 125 6.35 10.33 20.54
N VAL A 126 6.41 9.00 20.53
CA VAL A 126 6.94 8.20 21.63
C VAL A 126 8.38 7.84 21.27
N PRO A 127 9.37 8.04 22.17
CA PRO A 127 10.72 7.56 21.95
C PRO A 127 10.72 6.07 21.58
N PRO A 128 11.60 5.61 20.66
CA PRO A 128 11.63 4.20 20.26
C PRO A 128 11.76 3.22 21.44
N GLU A 129 12.38 3.67 22.53
CA GLU A 129 12.64 2.91 23.77
C GLU A 129 11.37 2.69 24.61
N ASP A 130 10.37 3.57 24.43
CA ASP A 130 9.13 3.59 25.20
C ASP A 130 7.93 3.07 24.38
N LEU A 131 8.18 2.51 23.20
CA LEU A 131 7.12 1.97 22.35
C LEU A 131 6.43 0.81 23.05
N PRO A 132 5.11 0.87 23.30
CA PRO A 132 4.38 -0.18 24.03
C PRO A 132 4.07 -1.40 23.14
N TYR A 133 4.75 -1.55 22.00
CA TYR A 133 4.50 -2.58 21.01
C TYR A 133 5.78 -2.99 20.28
N THR A 134 5.79 -4.23 19.80
CA THR A 134 6.78 -4.73 18.83
C THR A 134 6.16 -4.78 17.45
N LEU A 135 6.98 -4.74 16.41
CA LEU A 135 6.54 -4.88 15.03
C LEU A 135 7.36 -5.97 14.35
N SER A 136 6.66 -6.94 13.77
CA SER A 136 7.22 -8.01 12.96
C SER A 136 6.66 -7.92 11.56
N MET A 137 7.48 -8.18 10.55
CA MET A 137 7.05 -8.20 9.15
C MET A 137 7.48 -9.49 8.49
N VAL A 138 6.52 -10.12 7.80
CA VAL A 138 6.73 -11.28 6.95
C VAL A 138 6.21 -10.94 5.56
N THR A 139 7.09 -11.04 4.57
CA THR A 139 6.75 -10.84 3.16
C THR A 139 6.67 -12.21 2.50
N THR A 140 5.52 -12.50 1.88
CA THR A 140 5.34 -13.66 1.01
C THR A 140 5.20 -13.18 -0.41
N ILE A 141 6.05 -13.71 -1.29
CA ILE A 141 6.14 -13.37 -2.71
C ILE A 141 5.67 -14.59 -3.49
N SER A 142 4.75 -14.40 -4.43
CA SER A 142 4.27 -15.44 -5.34
C SER A 142 4.37 -14.94 -6.77
N SER A 143 4.81 -15.80 -7.68
CA SER A 143 5.02 -15.47 -9.09
C SER A 143 4.73 -16.67 -9.99
N GLN A 144 4.49 -16.41 -11.27
CA GLN A 144 4.42 -17.44 -12.31
C GLN A 144 5.81 -17.94 -12.73
N HIS A 145 6.86 -17.19 -12.41
CA HIS A 145 8.25 -17.52 -12.72
C HIS A 145 9.01 -17.91 -11.46
N SER A 146 9.97 -18.82 -11.59
CA SER A 146 10.85 -19.22 -10.49
C SER A 146 11.62 -18.00 -9.96
N ILE A 147 11.57 -17.81 -8.65
CA ILE A 147 12.27 -16.75 -7.94
C ILE A 147 13.72 -17.22 -7.73
N GLU A 148 14.67 -16.55 -8.38
CA GLU A 148 16.09 -16.86 -8.27
C GLU A 148 16.64 -16.40 -6.92
N ARG A 149 16.34 -15.17 -6.51
CA ARG A 149 16.75 -14.59 -5.23
C ARG A 149 15.89 -13.40 -4.83
N VAL A 150 15.84 -13.14 -3.53
CA VAL A 150 15.24 -11.94 -2.93
C VAL A 150 16.28 -11.26 -2.05
N GLN A 151 16.49 -9.96 -2.26
CA GLN A 151 17.34 -9.14 -1.40
C GLN A 151 16.52 -8.08 -0.70
N SER A 152 16.90 -7.74 0.52
CA SER A 152 16.31 -6.62 1.25
C SER A 152 17.37 -5.64 1.69
N ASN A 153 17.03 -4.35 1.72
CA ASN A 153 17.87 -3.32 2.33
C ASN A 153 17.87 -3.38 3.87
N CYS A 154 17.00 -4.20 4.46
CA CYS A 154 16.89 -4.39 5.90
C CYS A 154 17.41 -5.76 6.33
N SER A 155 17.88 -5.85 7.58
CA SER A 155 18.26 -7.13 8.20
C SER A 155 17.07 -8.08 8.25
N SER A 156 17.21 -9.24 7.61
CA SER A 156 16.14 -10.21 7.37
C SER A 156 16.60 -11.65 7.53
N SER A 157 15.65 -12.55 7.75
CA SER A 157 15.87 -13.99 7.74
C SER A 157 16.35 -14.46 6.35
N PRO A 158 17.06 -15.60 6.26
CA PRO A 158 17.29 -16.25 4.97
C PRO A 158 15.97 -16.48 4.22
N VAL A 159 16.00 -16.31 2.89
CA VAL A 159 14.83 -16.52 2.03
C VAL A 159 14.42 -17.99 2.08
N LYS A 160 13.15 -18.24 2.38
CA LYS A 160 12.55 -19.59 2.40
C LYS A 160 11.69 -19.78 1.18
N TYR A 161 12.03 -20.73 0.31
CA TYR A 161 11.17 -21.11 -0.82
C TYR A 161 10.08 -22.07 -0.33
N LEU A 162 8.84 -21.85 -0.77
CA LEU A 162 7.67 -22.59 -0.29
C LEU A 162 7.31 -23.81 -1.16
N GLY A 163 8.10 -24.09 -2.20
CA GLY A 163 7.96 -25.23 -3.10
C GLY A 163 9.24 -25.45 -3.93
N ASP A 164 9.38 -26.63 -4.50
CA ASP A 164 10.56 -27.03 -5.30
C ASP A 164 10.69 -26.24 -6.60
N ASP A 165 9.57 -25.75 -7.14
CA ASP A 165 9.48 -24.91 -8.33
C ASP A 165 9.92 -23.45 -8.08
N LYS A 166 10.11 -23.07 -6.80
CA LYS A 166 10.50 -21.73 -6.34
C LYS A 166 9.59 -20.62 -6.84
N THR A 167 8.31 -20.90 -7.12
CA THR A 167 7.32 -19.90 -7.54
C THR A 167 6.80 -19.07 -6.36
N ALA A 168 7.04 -19.51 -5.14
CA ALA A 168 6.75 -18.76 -3.92
C ALA A 168 7.94 -18.73 -2.96
N ALA A 169 8.17 -17.56 -2.36
CA ALA A 169 9.23 -17.33 -1.40
C ALA A 169 8.74 -16.49 -0.22
N GLN A 170 9.35 -16.67 0.94
CA GLN A 170 9.06 -15.94 2.16
C GLN A 170 10.35 -15.37 2.75
N VAL A 171 10.29 -14.11 3.18
CA VAL A 171 11.35 -13.42 3.90
C VAL A 171 10.73 -12.67 5.07
N SER A 172 11.37 -12.70 6.23
CA SER A 172 10.92 -11.98 7.42
C SER A 172 11.97 -10.97 7.83
N LEU A 173 11.56 -9.79 8.31
CA LEU A 173 12.51 -8.88 8.95
C LEU A 173 12.95 -9.46 10.30
N THR A 174 14.19 -9.18 10.69
CA THR A 174 14.70 -9.59 12.00
C THR A 174 13.95 -8.91 13.15
N ASP A 175 13.81 -9.62 14.27
CA ASP A 175 13.16 -9.09 15.47
C ASP A 175 13.84 -7.80 15.94
N GLY A 176 13.03 -6.82 16.34
CA GLY A 176 13.52 -5.50 16.75
C GLY A 176 13.88 -4.56 15.60
N HIS A 177 13.51 -4.88 14.35
CA HIS A 177 13.65 -3.95 13.23
C HIS A 177 12.97 -2.62 13.53
N LYS A 178 13.75 -1.53 13.45
CA LYS A 178 13.27 -0.16 13.59
C LYS A 178 12.79 0.26 12.20
N PHE A 179 11.50 0.57 12.07
CA PHE A 179 10.88 1.03 10.82
C PHE A 179 11.25 2.50 10.53
N ASP A 180 12.53 2.82 10.64
CA ASP A 180 13.15 4.14 10.51
C ASP A 180 13.65 4.43 9.08
N GLN A 181 13.40 3.48 8.17
CA GLN A 181 13.61 3.58 6.74
C GLN A 181 12.59 2.70 6.01
N ASN A 182 12.33 3.01 4.74
CA ASN A 182 11.47 2.18 3.91
C ASN A 182 12.06 0.77 3.77
N VAL A 183 11.20 -0.24 3.78
CA VAL A 183 11.60 -1.63 3.56
C VAL A 183 11.52 -1.90 2.07
N GLU A 184 12.65 -2.24 1.47
CA GLU A 184 12.78 -2.58 0.06
C GLU A 184 13.03 -4.08 -0.11
N HIS A 185 12.39 -4.66 -1.12
CA HIS A 185 12.66 -5.99 -1.62
C HIS A 185 13.01 -5.93 -3.12
N LEU A 186 14.19 -6.43 -3.47
CA LEU A 186 14.63 -6.64 -4.85
C LEU A 186 14.44 -8.11 -5.19
N ILE A 187 13.58 -8.39 -6.16
CA ILE A 187 13.14 -9.73 -6.52
C ILE A 187 13.69 -10.06 -7.91
N TYR A 188 14.46 -11.13 -8.01
CA TYR A 188 15.07 -11.56 -9.26
C TYR A 188 14.43 -12.87 -9.67
N TYR A 189 13.91 -12.90 -10.88
CA TYR A 189 13.34 -14.11 -11.47
C TYR A 189 14.40 -14.80 -12.34
N SER A 190 14.37 -16.12 -12.36
CA SER A 190 15.14 -16.89 -13.33
C SER A 190 14.76 -16.43 -14.73
N ARG A 191 15.77 -16.13 -15.56
CA ARG A 191 15.62 -15.60 -16.92
C ARG A 191 14.46 -16.28 -17.67
N VAL A 192 13.41 -15.52 -17.91
CA VAL A 192 12.34 -15.91 -18.82
C VAL A 192 12.84 -15.54 -20.22
N GLN A 193 12.85 -16.49 -21.16
CA GLN A 193 13.11 -16.15 -22.56
C GLN A 193 12.10 -15.06 -22.97
N PRO A 194 12.52 -13.95 -23.60
CA PRO A 194 11.57 -12.96 -24.04
C PRO A 194 10.66 -13.64 -25.08
N SER A 195 9.36 -13.71 -24.79
CA SER A 195 8.37 -13.98 -25.83
C SER A 195 8.52 -12.86 -26.85
N THR A 196 9.05 -13.19 -28.02
CA THR A 196 9.12 -12.31 -29.17
C THR A 196 7.77 -11.63 -29.33
N VAL A 197 7.73 -10.30 -29.19
CA VAL A 197 6.57 -9.52 -29.53
C VAL A 197 6.41 -9.64 -31.04
N GLU A 198 5.51 -10.51 -31.48
CA GLU A 198 5.09 -10.56 -32.88
C GLU A 198 4.28 -9.29 -33.14
N MET A 199 4.96 -8.27 -33.64
CA MET A 199 4.31 -7.06 -34.15
C MET A 199 3.47 -7.49 -35.35
N GLY A 200 2.16 -7.65 -35.13
CA GLY A 200 1.21 -7.99 -36.19
C GLY A 200 1.40 -7.06 -37.38
N MET A 201 1.84 -7.61 -38.51
CA MET A 201 1.97 -6.90 -39.76
C MET A 201 0.57 -6.49 -40.22
N LEU A 202 0.27 -5.19 -40.22
CA LEU A 202 -0.90 -4.63 -40.90
C LEU A 202 -0.65 -4.76 -42.41
N VAL A 203 -1.20 -5.81 -43.01
CA VAL A 203 -1.27 -5.94 -44.47
C VAL A 203 -2.31 -4.95 -44.98
N MET A 204 -1.87 -3.84 -45.56
CA MET A 204 -2.73 -2.97 -46.37
C MET A 204 -2.99 -3.66 -47.72
N GLU A 205 -4.25 -3.98 -48.00
CA GLU A 205 -4.65 -4.35 -49.36
C GLU A 205 -4.60 -3.13 -50.30
N PRO A 206 -4.11 -3.28 -51.54
CA PRO A 206 -4.07 -2.19 -52.51
C PRO A 206 -5.47 -1.88 -53.04
N ALA A 207 -5.79 -0.59 -53.09
CA ALA A 207 -7.01 -0.06 -53.70
C ALA A 207 -7.09 -0.46 -55.18
N GLY A 208 -8.00 -1.38 -55.50
CA GLY A 208 -8.39 -1.67 -56.87
C GLY A 208 -9.21 -0.50 -57.44
N LYS A 209 -8.64 0.22 -58.41
CA LYS A 209 -9.39 1.01 -59.37
C LYS A 209 -9.94 0.07 -60.45
N THR A 210 -11.23 0.18 -60.74
CA THR A 210 -11.77 -0.14 -62.07
C THR A 210 -12.85 0.86 -62.44
N TYR A 211 -12.84 1.18 -63.73
CA TYR A 211 -13.54 2.22 -64.48
C TYR A 211 -15.06 2.07 -64.49
#